data_AF-A0A2N1QR76-F1
#
_entry.id   AF-A0A2N1QR76-F1
#
_cell.length_a   1.000
_cell.length_b   1.000
_cell.length_c   1.000
_cell.angle_alpha   90.00
_cell.angle_beta   90.00
_cell.angle_gamma   90.00
#
_symmetry.space_group_name_H-M   'P 1'
#
loop_
_entity.id
_entity.type
_entity.pdbx_description
1 polymer ?
#
loop_
_entity_poly.entity_id
_entity_poly.type
_entity_poly.pdbx_seq_one_letter_code
_entity_poly.pdbx_strand_id
1 'polypeptide(L)'
;MILDGETDERALSIAKDELDSQFARDAGGGWTFSYGKEHPQENRHTPPLTTVQYPGHKGTAVGNIRHLGVGPVKSVIVVTLVQDIAVRDGLMVLEDEASGMQNPVRFGLSKIIQKDGRETFVGKSGTDVEIPIPPGVEPTIGSSLYRVSRHDLHVPEINESSLQPFRYAYVLEITIGTDTLRVQARGLPTWIPTGIGQSYALDIQQAKSPQQPQQNLEKVFSTPGEGLVTTASVEIINESGLVDTQVFMPLSQLKEIRRNWYDYLNTEINRYIDARVPMEISTPISLPVLPARKRISPLSDSPIPWADPEKILRQLRSGMQVETLLATIGGQIYLPLPPVMFGEQTLFDALDALIEHVGQSIVVGLNNIGQLSWARKHPEIPCFADIYLYMTNRRAAQMLVESIPNIGGMYGWIEREYLDSTGWPGKASQAGKDFSIPLFISRNCY
;
A
#
# COMPACT_ATOMS: atom_id res chain seq x y z
N MET A 1 6.58 2.56 4.67
CA MET A 1 5.45 3.29 4.03
C MET A 1 5.25 4.61 4.80
N ILE A 2 5.96 5.72 4.60
CA ILE A 2 6.38 6.49 3.40
C ILE A 2 7.92 6.72 3.34
N LEU A 3 8.69 6.19 4.31
CA LEU A 3 10.12 6.50 4.49
C LEU A 3 11.06 5.28 4.29
N ASP A 4 10.58 4.17 3.72
CA ASP A 4 11.43 2.98 3.54
C ASP A 4 12.49 3.25 2.47
N GLY A 5 13.76 3.28 2.88
CA GLY A 5 14.91 3.53 2.02
C GLY A 5 15.31 5.01 1.86
N GLU A 6 14.64 5.94 2.55
CA GLU A 6 15.04 7.35 2.59
C GLU A 6 16.26 7.52 3.51
N THR A 7 17.29 8.23 3.03
CA THR A 7 18.54 8.48 3.79
C THR A 7 18.69 9.94 4.20
N ASP A 8 17.82 10.83 3.73
CA ASP A 8 17.81 12.22 4.17
C ASP A 8 17.32 12.32 5.63
N GLU A 9 18.28 12.44 6.56
CA GLU A 9 18.03 12.59 7.99
C GLU A 9 17.07 13.74 8.33
N ARG A 10 17.06 14.80 7.53
CA ARG A 10 16.17 15.94 7.75
C ARG A 10 14.74 15.61 7.34
N ALA A 11 14.55 14.96 6.19
CA ALA A 11 13.24 14.51 5.74
C ALA A 11 12.65 13.47 6.72
N LEU A 12 13.49 12.54 7.19
CA LEU A 12 13.13 11.57 8.23
C LEU A 12 12.72 12.26 9.54
N SER A 13 13.47 13.27 9.99
CA SER A 13 13.16 14.04 11.20
C SER A 13 11.84 14.82 11.07
N ILE A 14 11.58 15.44 9.92
CA ILE A 14 10.34 16.19 9.67
C ILE A 14 9.14 15.24 9.67
N ALA A 15 9.23 14.14 8.94
CA ALA A 15 8.16 13.15 8.87
C ALA A 15 7.89 12.48 10.23
N LYS A 16 8.94 12.27 11.03
CA LYS A 16 8.83 11.80 12.42
C LYS A 16 8.06 12.79 13.28
N ASP A 17 8.42 14.08 13.23
CA ASP A 17 7.74 15.11 14.01
C ASP A 17 6.27 15.30 13.59
N GLU A 18 5.96 15.14 12.29
CA GLU A 18 4.59 15.21 11.77
C GLU A 18 3.74 14.04 12.28
N LEU A 19 4.26 12.81 12.22
CA LEU A 19 3.53 11.63 12.68
C LEU A 19 3.40 11.57 14.20
N ASP A 20 4.43 12.01 14.94
CA ASP A 20 4.35 12.13 16.39
C ASP A 20 3.26 13.13 16.79
N SER A 21 3.10 14.24 16.06
CA SER A 21 2.04 15.22 16.35
C SER A 21 0.62 14.65 16.14
N GLN A 22 0.44 13.70 15.22
CA GLN A 22 -0.87 13.11 14.90
C GLN A 22 -1.19 11.84 15.70
N PHE A 23 -0.18 11.06 16.09
CA PHE A 23 -0.37 9.71 16.64
C PHE A 23 0.27 9.48 18.02
N ALA A 24 0.99 10.45 18.60
CA ALA A 24 1.60 10.29 19.92
C ALA A 24 0.54 10.16 21.04
N ARG A 25 0.76 9.16 21.90
CA ARG A 25 -0.03 8.90 23.12
C ARG A 25 0.74 9.24 24.40
N ASP A 26 2.07 9.37 24.33
CA ASP A 26 2.97 9.78 25.42
C ASP A 26 4.07 10.72 24.89
N ALA A 27 4.83 11.37 25.79
CA ALA A 27 5.88 12.35 25.47
C ALA A 27 7.09 11.80 24.70
N GLY A 28 7.06 10.53 24.29
CA GLY A 28 8.07 9.91 23.44
C GLY A 28 7.43 9.00 22.39
N GLY A 29 7.63 9.33 21.12
CA GLY A 29 7.43 8.47 19.95
C GLY A 29 6.00 7.99 19.67
N GLY A 30 5.50 8.25 18.47
CA GLY A 30 4.26 7.69 17.95
C GLY A 30 4.29 6.16 17.81
N TRP A 31 3.10 5.58 17.66
CA TRP A 31 2.85 4.13 17.51
C TRP A 31 3.75 3.45 16.47
N THR A 32 4.16 4.17 15.43
CA THR A 32 4.85 3.63 14.25
C THR A 32 6.37 3.61 14.34
N PHE A 33 7.00 4.29 15.30
CA PHE A 33 8.46 4.54 15.24
C PHE A 33 9.29 3.92 16.38
N SER A 34 8.66 3.42 17.43
CA SER A 34 9.36 2.77 18.55
C SER A 34 9.30 1.24 18.51
N TYR A 35 8.82 0.66 17.40
CA TYR A 35 8.63 -0.79 17.25
C TYR A 35 9.75 -1.52 16.49
N GLY A 36 10.67 -0.79 15.86
CA GLY A 36 11.83 -1.39 15.18
C GLY A 36 12.87 -1.85 16.19
N LYS A 37 13.16 -3.16 16.23
CA LYS A 37 14.46 -3.65 16.72
C LYS A 37 15.44 -3.54 15.56
N GLU A 38 16.57 -2.87 15.75
CA GLU A 38 17.70 -3.06 14.83
C GLU A 38 18.44 -4.36 15.18
N HIS A 39 18.45 -4.73 16.49
CA HIS A 39 19.11 -5.94 16.97
C HIS A 39 18.28 -6.78 17.96
N PRO A 40 18.41 -8.12 17.94
CA PRO A 40 17.59 -9.03 18.77
C PRO A 40 17.73 -8.82 20.29
N GLN A 41 18.88 -8.29 20.74
CA GLN A 41 19.33 -8.25 22.14
C GLN A 41 18.89 -6.99 22.90
N GLU A 42 18.23 -6.03 22.25
CA GLU A 42 17.78 -4.80 22.89
C GLU A 42 16.67 -5.08 23.93
N ASN A 43 16.97 -4.80 25.19
CA ASN A 43 15.98 -4.77 26.28
C ASN A 43 15.19 -3.45 26.22
N ARG A 44 13.86 -3.56 26.09
CA ARG A 44 12.96 -2.43 25.91
C ARG A 44 12.74 -1.68 27.22
N HIS A 45 13.12 -0.41 27.27
CA HIS A 45 12.56 0.58 28.19
C HIS A 45 11.62 1.52 27.42
N THR A 46 10.57 0.97 26.80
CA THR A 46 9.51 1.79 26.20
C THR A 46 8.57 2.28 27.30
N PRO A 47 8.21 3.58 27.35
CA PRO A 47 7.14 4.06 28.21
C PRO A 47 5.86 3.22 28.02
N PRO A 48 5.08 2.97 29.08
CA PRO A 48 3.89 2.13 29.00
C PRO A 48 2.87 2.68 27.99
N LEU A 49 2.31 1.80 27.15
CA LEU A 49 1.28 2.12 26.13
C LEU A 49 -0.05 2.60 26.71
N THR A 50 -0.16 2.64 28.04
CA THR A 50 -1.37 2.98 28.79
C THR A 50 -1.03 4.06 29.81
N THR A 51 -1.51 5.27 29.57
CA THR A 51 -1.56 6.35 30.56
C THR A 51 -2.84 6.21 31.37
N VAL A 52 -2.71 5.82 32.65
CA VAL A 52 -3.86 5.64 33.56
C VAL A 52 -4.63 6.96 33.78
N GLN A 53 -3.93 8.09 33.70
CA GLN A 53 -4.47 9.42 34.02
C GLN A 53 -5.17 10.10 32.84
N TYR A 54 -4.85 9.75 31.58
CA TYR A 54 -5.56 10.24 30.39
C TYR A 54 -5.35 9.28 29.21
N PRO A 55 -6.35 8.47 28.82
CA PRO A 55 -6.21 7.43 27.79
C PRO A 55 -6.39 7.93 26.33
N GLY A 56 -6.24 9.23 26.08
CA GLY A 56 -6.47 9.85 24.77
C GLY A 56 -5.20 10.26 24.01
N HIS A 57 -5.37 10.77 22.78
CA HIS A 57 -4.27 11.38 22.00
C HIS A 57 -3.73 12.62 22.74
N LYS A 58 -2.42 12.62 23.02
CA LYS A 58 -1.71 13.71 23.71
C LYS A 58 -0.92 14.61 22.76
N GLY A 59 -0.53 14.11 21.59
CA GLY A 59 0.33 14.85 20.66
C GLY A 59 1.75 15.01 21.22
N THR A 60 2.51 15.98 20.69
CA THR A 60 3.92 16.21 21.06
C THR A 60 4.05 17.35 22.06
N ALA A 61 4.88 17.21 23.10
CA ALA A 61 5.18 18.29 24.03
C ALA A 61 6.00 19.40 23.32
N VAL A 62 5.48 20.62 23.33
CA VAL A 62 6.09 21.78 22.64
C VAL A 62 6.65 22.83 23.58
N GLY A 63 6.31 22.78 24.88
CA GLY A 63 6.86 23.67 25.89
C GLY A 63 6.39 23.34 27.30
N ASN A 64 6.93 24.05 28.28
CA ASN A 64 6.54 23.93 29.69
C ASN A 64 5.94 25.24 30.19
N ILE A 65 4.81 25.14 30.89
CA ILE A 65 4.07 26.28 31.44
C ILE A 65 4.81 26.80 32.67
N ARG A 66 5.22 28.07 32.64
CA ARG A 66 6.02 28.70 33.70
C ARG A 66 5.18 29.43 34.73
N HIS A 67 4.21 30.21 34.28
CA HIS A 67 3.30 30.95 35.13
C HIS A 67 2.11 31.44 34.28
N LEU A 68 1.05 31.84 34.97
CA LEU A 68 -0.07 32.55 34.37
C LEU A 68 0.34 34.02 34.22
N GLY A 69 0.19 34.56 33.02
CA GLY A 69 0.42 35.97 32.72
C GLY A 69 -0.80 36.83 33.10
N VAL A 70 -0.58 38.11 33.39
CA VAL A 70 -1.66 39.08 33.64
C VAL A 70 -1.84 39.94 32.38
N GLY A 71 -2.73 39.49 31.48
CA GLY A 71 -3.09 40.22 30.27
C GLY A 71 -4.36 41.07 30.46
N PRO A 72 -4.52 42.19 29.73
CA PRO A 72 -5.71 43.05 29.82
C PRO A 72 -7.00 42.42 29.26
N VAL A 73 -6.90 41.33 28.47
CA VAL A 73 -8.05 40.60 27.91
C VAL A 73 -7.67 39.12 27.77
N LYS A 74 -8.24 38.26 28.62
CA LYS A 74 -8.11 36.76 28.69
C LYS A 74 -6.94 36.22 29.52
N SER A 75 -7.17 35.03 30.09
CA SER A 75 -6.17 34.18 30.72
C SER A 75 -5.04 33.90 29.72
N VAL A 76 -3.79 34.19 30.11
CA VAL A 76 -2.60 33.97 29.29
C VAL A 76 -1.65 33.05 30.06
N ILE A 77 -0.96 32.17 29.35
CA ILE A 77 0.13 31.37 29.92
C ILE A 77 1.46 31.81 29.34
N VAL A 78 2.50 31.84 30.18
CA VAL A 78 3.88 32.00 29.74
C VAL A 78 4.52 30.63 29.63
N VAL A 79 5.07 30.31 28.47
CA VAL A 79 5.57 28.99 28.13
C VAL A 79 7.01 29.10 27.62
N THR A 80 7.91 28.31 28.21
CA THR A 80 9.25 28.10 27.64
C THR A 80 9.14 27.01 26.58
N LEU A 81 9.34 27.36 25.31
CA LEU A 81 9.21 26.43 24.19
C LEU A 81 10.41 25.49 24.12
N VAL A 82 10.13 24.21 23.90
CA VAL A 82 11.14 23.19 23.57
C VAL A 82 11.07 22.78 22.09
N GLN A 83 9.97 23.13 21.41
CA GLN A 83 9.80 22.99 19.97
C GLN A 83 9.21 24.26 19.36
N ASP A 84 9.42 24.44 18.05
CA ASP A 84 8.78 25.50 17.30
C ASP A 84 7.25 25.29 17.26
N ILE A 85 6.50 26.38 17.43
CA ILE A 85 5.04 26.44 17.29
C ILE A 85 4.64 27.58 16.36
N ALA A 86 3.51 27.45 15.68
CA ALA A 86 3.00 28.46 14.76
C ALA A 86 1.52 28.76 14.98
N VAL A 87 1.12 30.01 14.74
CA VAL A 87 -0.28 30.42 14.80
C VAL A 87 -1.12 29.49 13.90
N ARG A 88 -2.30 29.09 14.40
CA ARG A 88 -3.22 28.04 13.89
C ARG A 88 -2.86 26.61 14.25
N ASP A 89 -1.74 26.35 14.91
CA ASP A 89 -1.51 25.03 15.50
C ASP A 89 -2.59 24.71 16.55
N GLY A 90 -3.02 23.45 16.60
CA GLY A 90 -3.91 22.93 17.64
C GLY A 90 -3.10 22.57 18.87
N LEU A 91 -3.33 23.26 19.98
CA LEU A 91 -2.65 23.06 21.25
C LEU A 91 -3.57 22.42 22.29
N MET A 92 -2.96 21.79 23.29
CA MET A 92 -3.67 21.16 24.40
C MET A 92 -2.92 21.35 25.72
N VAL A 93 -3.66 21.65 26.78
CA VAL A 93 -3.21 21.54 28.17
C VAL A 93 -4.03 20.47 28.89
N LEU A 94 -3.45 19.87 29.92
CA LEU A 94 -4.09 18.84 30.74
C LEU A 94 -4.34 19.45 32.13
N GLU A 95 -5.59 19.48 32.57
CA GLU A 95 -5.98 19.92 33.92
C GLU A 95 -6.16 18.70 34.81
N ASP A 96 -5.61 18.74 36.02
CA ASP A 96 -5.75 17.63 36.97
C ASP A 96 -7.14 17.70 37.64
N GLU A 97 -7.91 16.61 37.57
CA GLU A 97 -9.17 16.49 38.29
C GLU A 97 -8.96 15.89 39.68
N ALA A 98 -9.89 16.18 40.61
CA ALA A 98 -9.92 15.57 41.95
C ALA A 98 -10.03 14.02 41.92
N SER A 99 -10.48 13.45 40.79
CA SER A 99 -10.58 12.01 40.53
C SER A 99 -9.22 11.34 40.25
N GLY A 100 -8.16 12.12 40.04
CA GLY A 100 -6.85 11.65 39.57
C GLY A 100 -6.76 11.43 38.05
N MET A 101 -7.84 11.70 37.31
CA MET A 101 -7.81 11.78 35.85
C MET A 101 -7.45 13.20 35.39
N GLN A 102 -6.95 13.32 34.16
CA GLN A 102 -6.62 14.59 33.54
C GLN A 102 -7.65 14.95 32.46
N ASN A 103 -8.21 16.15 32.56
CA ASN A 103 -9.16 16.69 31.61
C ASN A 103 -8.41 17.45 30.48
N PRO A 104 -8.59 17.09 29.20
CA PRO A 104 -7.92 17.77 28.10
C PRO A 104 -8.65 19.05 27.69
N VAL A 105 -7.94 20.18 27.72
CA VAL A 105 -8.43 21.44 27.14
C VAL A 105 -7.69 21.72 25.84
N ARG A 106 -8.41 21.59 24.73
CA ARG A 106 -7.88 21.82 23.37
C ARG A 106 -8.26 23.20 22.87
N PHE A 107 -7.33 23.89 22.21
CA PHE A 107 -7.58 25.21 21.64
C PHE A 107 -6.66 25.48 20.45
N GLY A 108 -7.13 26.30 19.51
CA GLY A 108 -6.30 26.78 18.41
C GLY A 108 -5.41 27.93 18.86
N LEU A 109 -4.12 27.88 18.53
CA LEU A 109 -3.18 28.96 18.79
C LEU A 109 -3.55 30.17 17.93
N SER A 110 -4.12 31.19 18.56
CA SER A 110 -4.58 32.39 17.82
C SER A 110 -3.49 33.45 17.69
N LYS A 111 -2.60 33.56 18.68
CA LYS A 111 -1.54 34.58 18.77
C LYS A 111 -0.37 34.06 19.60
N ILE A 112 0.82 34.57 19.31
CA ILE A 112 2.04 34.35 20.09
C ILE A 112 2.63 35.73 20.40
N ILE A 113 2.88 36.02 21.67
CA ILE A 113 3.46 37.30 22.12
C ILE A 113 4.85 37.02 22.68
N GLN A 114 5.87 37.72 22.19
CA GLN A 114 7.23 37.61 22.71
C GLN A 114 7.38 38.41 24.02
N LYS A 115 8.46 38.13 24.77
CA LYS A 115 8.78 38.83 26.02
C LYS A 115 8.88 40.37 25.89
N ASP A 116 9.18 40.88 24.70
CA ASP A 116 9.23 42.32 24.40
C ASP A 116 7.84 42.91 24.04
N GLY A 117 6.78 42.12 24.12
CA GLY A 117 5.40 42.49 23.82
C GLY A 117 5.03 42.42 22.34
N ARG A 118 5.93 41.97 21.45
CA ARG A 118 5.63 41.88 20.00
C ARG A 118 4.87 40.61 19.66
N GLU A 119 3.82 40.76 18.85
CA GLU A 119 3.10 39.62 18.26
C GLU A 119 3.94 38.98 17.13
N THR A 120 4.04 37.66 17.12
CA THR A 120 4.71 36.87 16.08
C THR A 120 3.81 35.74 15.58
N PHE A 121 4.07 35.27 14.36
CA PHE A 121 3.39 34.11 13.79
C PHE A 121 4.04 32.77 14.18
N VAL A 122 5.31 32.80 14.60
CA VAL A 122 6.10 31.62 14.96
C VAL A 122 6.83 31.87 16.29
N GLY A 123 6.67 30.92 17.22
CA GLY A 123 7.46 30.83 18.44
C GLY A 123 8.59 29.82 18.24
N LYS A 124 9.82 30.22 18.56
CA LYS A 124 11.01 29.38 18.35
C LYS A 124 11.36 28.57 19.58
N SER A 125 11.85 27.35 19.39
CA SER A 125 12.42 26.53 20.46
C SER A 125 13.48 27.31 21.24
N GLY A 126 13.46 27.16 22.57
CA GLY A 126 14.34 27.86 23.50
C GLY A 126 13.88 29.27 23.91
N THR A 127 12.73 29.75 23.42
CA THR A 127 12.19 31.08 23.75
C THR A 127 11.01 31.02 24.72
N ASP A 128 10.88 32.06 25.55
CA ASP A 128 9.69 32.28 26.36
C ASP A 128 8.67 33.10 25.56
N VAL A 129 7.45 32.58 25.46
CA VAL A 129 6.33 33.23 24.77
C VAL A 129 5.09 33.26 25.65
N GLU A 130 4.24 34.26 25.44
CA GLU A 130 2.91 34.32 26.02
C GLU A 130 1.87 33.83 25.00
N ILE A 131 0.99 32.93 25.47
CA ILE A 131 -0.05 32.28 24.67
C ILE A 131 -1.41 32.50 25.34
N PRO A 132 -2.38 33.13 24.64
CA PRO A 132 -3.75 33.22 25.12
C PRO A 132 -4.41 31.84 25.20
N ILE A 133 -5.09 31.56 26.32
CA ILE A 133 -5.84 30.32 26.53
C ILE A 133 -7.35 30.60 26.66
N PRO A 134 -8.22 29.60 26.49
CA PRO A 134 -9.66 29.78 26.69
C PRO A 134 -9.98 30.28 28.11
N PRO A 135 -11.03 31.09 28.30
CA PRO A 135 -11.44 31.55 29.62
C PRO A 135 -11.81 30.39 30.55
N GLY A 136 -11.45 30.48 31.83
CA GLY A 136 -11.78 29.47 32.85
C GLY A 136 -10.84 28.26 32.89
N VAL A 137 -9.79 28.26 32.09
CA VAL A 137 -8.76 27.22 32.05
C VAL A 137 -7.64 27.58 33.02
N GLU A 138 -7.32 26.68 33.93
CA GLU A 138 -6.32 26.85 35.00
C GLU A 138 -5.27 25.73 34.93
N PRO A 139 -4.32 25.80 33.98
CA PRO A 139 -3.35 24.74 33.82
C PRO A 139 -2.35 24.70 34.99
N THR A 140 -1.93 23.49 35.36
CA THR A 140 -0.93 23.28 36.41
C THR A 140 0.43 23.89 35.99
N ILE A 141 0.97 24.82 36.79
CA ILE A 141 2.30 25.40 36.56
C ILE A 141 3.36 24.29 36.61
N GLY A 142 4.27 24.28 35.64
CA GLY A 142 5.28 23.25 35.44
C GLY A 142 4.82 22.10 34.55
N SER A 143 3.53 22.02 34.20
CA SER A 143 3.04 21.03 33.24
C SER A 143 3.42 21.39 31.80
N SER A 144 3.36 20.39 30.91
CA SER A 144 3.68 20.56 29.50
C SER A 144 2.48 21.07 28.69
N LEU A 145 2.78 21.93 27.71
CA LEU A 145 1.90 22.30 26.62
C LEU A 145 2.13 21.32 25.45
N TYR A 146 1.06 20.79 24.88
CA TYR A 146 1.13 19.83 23.80
C TYR A 146 0.60 20.42 22.47
N ARG A 147 1.19 19.99 21.35
CA ARG A 147 0.65 20.21 19.99
C ARG A 147 -0.01 18.92 19.51
N VAL A 148 -1.31 19.00 19.26
CA VAL A 148 -2.18 17.89 18.83
C VAL A 148 -2.64 18.02 17.38
N SER A 149 -2.33 19.16 16.73
CA SER A 149 -2.53 19.36 15.29
C SER A 149 -1.59 20.45 14.79
N ARG A 150 -1.04 20.28 13.59
CA ARG A 150 -0.27 21.32 12.90
C ARG A 150 -1.14 22.06 11.88
N HIS A 151 -0.83 23.34 11.64
CA HIS A 151 -1.54 24.16 10.66
C HIS A 151 -1.15 23.90 9.19
N ASP A 152 0.00 23.27 8.95
CA ASP A 152 0.63 23.09 7.62
C ASP A 152 0.45 21.69 7.03
N LEU A 153 -0.43 20.85 7.61
CA LEU A 153 -0.67 19.48 7.15
C LEU A 153 -1.49 19.36 5.84
N HIS A 154 -1.79 20.49 5.18
CA HIS A 154 -2.30 20.44 3.81
C HIS A 154 -1.14 20.11 2.88
N VAL A 155 -0.84 18.80 2.76
CA VAL A 155 -0.08 18.29 1.62
C VAL A 155 -0.82 18.77 0.37
N PRO A 156 -0.17 19.53 -0.54
CA PRO A 156 -0.80 19.92 -1.78
C PRO A 156 -1.33 18.66 -2.47
N GLU A 157 -2.59 18.70 -2.94
CA GLU A 157 -3.13 17.59 -3.71
C GLU A 157 -2.16 17.27 -4.85
N ILE A 158 -1.74 16.00 -4.93
CA ILE A 158 -0.94 15.52 -6.05
C ILE A 158 -1.85 15.65 -7.27
N ASN A 159 -1.59 16.66 -8.08
CA ASN A 159 -2.27 16.79 -9.35
C ASN A 159 -1.80 15.65 -10.27
N GLU A 160 -2.66 14.65 -10.47
CA GLU A 160 -2.37 13.48 -11.32
C GLU A 160 -1.94 13.89 -12.74
N SER A 161 -2.42 15.03 -13.25
CA SER A 161 -2.01 15.55 -14.56
C SER A 161 -0.57 16.08 -14.61
N SER A 162 0.08 16.28 -13.45
CA SER A 162 1.50 16.65 -13.38
C SER A 162 2.44 15.44 -13.39
N LEU A 163 1.91 14.24 -13.15
CA LEU A 163 2.68 12.99 -13.21
C LEU A 163 2.95 12.64 -14.67
N GLN A 164 4.23 12.58 -15.04
CA GLN A 164 4.61 12.11 -16.37
C GLN A 164 4.37 10.60 -16.46
N PRO A 165 3.59 10.13 -17.45
CA PRO A 165 3.38 8.70 -17.63
C PRO A 165 4.72 8.02 -17.91
N PHE A 166 4.92 6.86 -17.28
CA PHE A 166 6.09 6.03 -17.53
C PHE A 166 6.16 5.66 -19.02
N ARG A 167 7.34 5.83 -19.62
CA ARG A 167 7.62 5.41 -21.00
C ARG A 167 8.69 4.34 -21.01
N TYR A 168 8.39 3.22 -21.65
CA TYR A 168 9.29 2.10 -21.72
C TYR A 168 10.49 2.44 -22.62
N ALA A 169 11.69 2.31 -22.07
CA ALA A 169 12.95 2.58 -22.75
C ALA A 169 13.30 1.45 -23.73
N TYR A 170 13.59 1.77 -25.00
CA TYR A 170 14.03 0.80 -26.00
C TYR A 170 15.29 1.28 -26.74
N VAL A 171 15.98 0.36 -27.39
CA VAL A 171 17.14 0.65 -28.24
C VAL A 171 16.68 0.79 -29.69
N LEU A 172 16.97 1.93 -30.31
CA LEU A 172 16.68 2.17 -31.72
C LEU A 172 17.89 1.80 -32.57
N GLU A 173 17.78 0.73 -33.35
CA GLU A 173 18.78 0.37 -34.35
C GLU A 173 18.44 1.06 -35.68
N ILE A 174 19.43 1.73 -36.27
CA ILE A 174 19.31 2.47 -37.53
C ILE A 174 20.33 1.92 -38.53
N THR A 175 19.86 1.34 -39.63
CA THR A 175 20.72 0.95 -40.76
C THR A 175 20.63 2.00 -41.86
N ILE A 176 21.78 2.59 -42.19
CA ILE A 176 21.94 3.62 -43.22
C ILE A 176 22.35 2.93 -44.52
N GLY A 177 21.44 2.79 -45.48
CA GLY A 177 21.71 2.22 -46.80
C GLY A 177 22.21 3.26 -47.82
N THR A 178 22.09 2.96 -49.11
CA THR A 178 22.45 3.90 -50.20
C THR A 178 21.43 5.02 -50.40
N ASP A 179 20.15 4.68 -50.24
CA ASP A 179 18.99 5.54 -50.51
C ASP A 179 17.84 5.27 -49.51
N THR A 180 18.14 4.50 -48.46
CA THR A 180 17.16 4.08 -47.46
C THR A 180 17.70 4.22 -46.05
N LEU A 181 16.81 4.56 -45.12
CA LEU A 181 17.03 4.46 -43.68
C LEU A 181 16.10 3.38 -43.12
N ARG A 182 16.67 2.29 -42.61
CA ARG A 182 15.90 1.28 -41.87
C ARG A 182 15.99 1.58 -40.38
N VAL A 183 14.87 1.55 -39.70
CA VAL A 183 14.79 1.70 -38.24
C VAL A 183 14.15 0.46 -37.63
N GLN A 184 14.66 0.02 -36.49
CA GLN A 184 14.16 -1.16 -35.79
C GLN A 184 14.21 -0.95 -34.28
N ALA A 185 13.12 -1.33 -33.59
CA ALA A 185 13.08 -1.33 -32.13
C ALA A 185 13.68 -2.63 -31.59
N ARG A 186 14.60 -2.51 -30.63
CA ARG A 186 15.15 -3.63 -29.86
C ARG A 186 14.94 -3.42 -28.36
N GLY A 187 14.85 -4.53 -27.63
CA GLY A 187 14.67 -4.49 -26.18
C GLY A 187 13.27 -4.07 -25.75
N LEU A 188 12.25 -4.18 -26.62
CA LEU A 188 10.84 -4.02 -26.23
C LEU A 188 10.41 -5.11 -25.23
N PRO A 189 9.29 -4.91 -24.50
CA PRO A 189 8.73 -5.92 -23.59
C PRO A 189 8.56 -7.29 -24.26
N THR A 190 8.72 -8.37 -23.49
CA THR A 190 8.73 -9.76 -23.99
C THR A 190 7.43 -10.23 -24.65
N TRP A 191 6.32 -9.56 -24.36
CA TRP A 191 5.01 -9.82 -24.99
C TRP A 191 4.87 -9.14 -26.36
N ILE A 192 5.84 -8.31 -26.76
CA ILE A 192 5.93 -7.71 -28.10
C ILE A 192 6.93 -8.53 -28.93
N PRO A 193 6.55 -9.00 -30.13
CA PRO A 193 7.47 -9.70 -31.02
C PRO A 193 8.71 -8.87 -31.36
N THR A 194 9.83 -9.57 -31.53
CA THR A 194 11.07 -8.96 -31.99
C THR A 194 10.97 -8.58 -33.47
N GLY A 195 11.78 -7.61 -33.89
CA GLY A 195 11.87 -7.24 -35.31
C GLY A 195 10.87 -6.19 -35.79
N ILE A 196 10.20 -5.47 -34.89
CA ILE A 196 9.38 -4.31 -35.27
C ILE A 196 10.29 -3.25 -35.87
N GLY A 197 10.09 -2.96 -37.15
CA GLY A 197 10.89 -2.00 -37.90
C GLY A 197 10.21 -1.51 -39.17
N GLN A 198 10.70 -0.40 -39.68
CA GLN A 198 10.28 0.18 -40.96
C GLN A 198 11.50 0.63 -41.78
N SER A 199 11.29 0.72 -43.09
CA SER A 199 12.27 1.29 -44.02
C SER A 199 11.68 2.54 -44.65
N TYR A 200 12.48 3.60 -44.71
CA TYR A 200 12.12 4.88 -45.30
C TYR A 200 13.08 5.21 -46.43
N ALA A 201 12.59 5.78 -47.51
CA ALA A 201 13.45 6.41 -48.50
C ALA A 201 14.12 7.64 -47.87
N LEU A 202 15.44 7.78 -48.06
CA LEU A 202 16.21 8.90 -47.54
C LEU A 202 17.31 9.25 -48.55
N ASP A 203 17.37 10.52 -48.93
CA ASP A 203 18.41 11.02 -49.83
C ASP A 203 19.74 11.15 -49.06
N ILE A 204 20.57 10.10 -49.15
CA ILE A 204 21.86 10.02 -48.47
C ILE A 204 22.94 10.53 -49.43
N GLN A 205 23.63 11.58 -49.00
CA GLN A 205 24.63 12.26 -49.82
C GLN A 205 25.99 12.26 -49.14
N GLN A 206 27.04 12.43 -49.94
CA GLN A 206 28.37 12.70 -49.40
C GLN A 206 28.42 14.12 -48.83
N ALA A 207 28.76 14.21 -47.54
CA ALA A 207 28.85 15.47 -46.83
C ALA A 207 30.02 16.33 -47.32
N LYS A 208 29.78 17.62 -47.50
CA LYS A 208 30.82 18.60 -47.85
C LYS A 208 31.78 18.92 -46.69
N SER A 209 31.35 18.62 -45.47
CA SER A 209 32.09 18.82 -44.23
C SER A 209 31.90 17.61 -43.32
N PRO A 210 32.89 17.27 -42.47
CA PRO A 210 32.78 16.17 -41.52
C PRO A 210 31.50 16.25 -40.68
N GLN A 211 30.76 15.15 -40.62
CA GLN A 211 29.54 14.97 -39.84
C GLN A 211 29.77 14.04 -38.65
N GLN A 212 28.84 14.05 -37.71
CA GLN A 212 28.77 13.12 -36.59
C GLN A 212 27.40 12.42 -36.60
N PRO A 213 27.20 11.40 -37.46
CA PRO A 213 25.89 10.77 -37.64
C PRO A 213 25.28 10.24 -36.33
N GLN A 214 26.11 9.66 -35.46
CA GLN A 214 25.72 9.19 -34.12
C GLN A 214 25.00 10.28 -33.32
N GLN A 215 25.69 11.40 -33.07
CA GLN A 215 25.11 12.49 -32.29
C GLN A 215 23.90 13.13 -32.98
N ASN A 216 23.92 13.22 -34.31
CA ASN A 216 22.82 13.80 -35.07
C ASN A 216 21.56 12.93 -34.96
N LEU A 217 21.68 11.61 -35.12
CA LEU A 217 20.55 10.69 -35.02
C LEU A 217 20.07 10.54 -33.57
N GLU A 218 20.98 10.44 -32.60
CA GLU A 218 20.63 10.48 -31.18
C GLU A 218 19.81 11.73 -30.85
N LYS A 219 20.27 12.91 -31.25
CA LYS A 219 19.55 14.16 -30.99
C LYS A 219 18.17 14.20 -31.63
N VAL A 220 18.02 13.66 -32.85
CA VAL A 220 16.72 13.64 -33.53
C VAL A 220 15.77 12.67 -32.82
N PHE A 221 16.18 11.41 -32.60
CA PHE A 221 15.31 10.32 -32.17
C PHE A 221 15.14 10.18 -30.64
N SER A 222 16.03 10.79 -29.84
CA SER A 222 15.89 10.88 -28.38
C SER A 222 14.81 11.85 -27.92
N THR A 223 14.37 12.77 -28.80
CA THR A 223 13.18 13.57 -28.50
C THR A 223 11.98 12.63 -28.56
N PRO A 224 11.33 12.35 -27.43
CA PRO A 224 10.31 11.33 -27.40
C PRO A 224 9.04 11.84 -28.09
N GLY A 225 8.37 10.97 -28.85
CA GLY A 225 7.04 11.22 -29.41
C GLY A 225 5.95 11.19 -28.32
N GLU A 226 4.68 11.21 -28.71
CA GLU A 226 3.60 10.78 -27.82
C GLU A 226 3.64 9.25 -27.62
N GLY A 227 3.00 8.73 -26.57
CA GLY A 227 2.82 7.29 -26.38
C GLY A 227 3.61 6.64 -25.23
N LEU A 228 3.77 5.31 -25.32
CA LEU A 228 4.19 4.44 -24.21
C LEU A 228 5.69 4.10 -24.21
N VAL A 229 6.44 4.58 -25.19
CA VAL A 229 7.86 4.22 -25.40
C VAL A 229 8.75 5.44 -25.63
N THR A 230 10.03 5.28 -25.34
CA THR A 230 11.06 6.29 -25.61
C THR A 230 12.37 5.64 -26.02
N THR A 231 13.08 6.26 -26.96
CA THR A 231 14.42 5.83 -27.35
C THR A 231 15.42 6.11 -26.23
N ALA A 232 16.07 5.09 -25.69
CA ALA A 232 17.11 5.23 -24.68
C ALA A 232 18.51 5.37 -25.29
N SER A 233 18.77 4.63 -26.37
CA SER A 233 20.00 4.71 -27.14
C SER A 233 19.71 4.49 -28.62
N VAL A 234 20.61 5.00 -29.46
CA VAL A 234 20.59 4.80 -30.90
C VAL A 234 21.83 4.01 -31.29
N GLU A 235 21.66 2.93 -32.03
CA GLU A 235 22.76 2.16 -32.61
C GLU A 235 22.74 2.32 -34.13
N ILE A 236 23.90 2.61 -34.73
CA ILE A 236 24.00 2.87 -36.16
C ILE A 236 24.79 1.77 -36.83
N ILE A 237 24.24 1.28 -37.95
CA ILE A 237 24.91 0.38 -38.88
C ILE A 237 25.01 1.14 -40.22
N ASN A 238 26.24 1.46 -40.64
CA ASN A 238 26.46 2.17 -41.90
C ASN A 238 26.74 1.18 -43.05
N GLU A 239 25.80 1.09 -43.99
CA GLU A 239 25.86 0.28 -45.21
C GLU A 239 25.80 1.16 -46.48
N SER A 240 25.93 2.48 -46.33
CA SER A 240 25.82 3.45 -47.43
C SER A 240 26.99 3.42 -48.41
N GLY A 241 28.08 2.73 -48.05
CA GLY A 241 29.35 2.75 -48.78
C GLY A 241 30.17 4.04 -48.58
N LEU A 242 29.66 5.01 -47.81
CA LEU A 242 30.38 6.21 -47.41
C LEU A 242 31.07 6.00 -46.05
N VAL A 243 32.18 6.70 -45.83
CA VAL A 243 32.79 6.80 -44.49
C VAL A 243 31.81 7.50 -43.55
N ASP A 244 31.69 7.05 -42.30
CA ASP A 244 30.72 7.58 -41.31
C ASP A 244 30.73 9.12 -41.23
N THR A 245 31.90 9.73 -41.20
CA THR A 245 32.04 11.19 -41.11
C THR A 245 31.63 11.94 -42.38
N GLN A 246 31.36 11.23 -43.46
CA GLN A 246 30.93 11.79 -44.75
C GLN A 246 29.47 11.48 -45.08
N VAL A 247 28.71 10.87 -44.17
CA VAL A 247 27.28 10.62 -44.37
C VAL A 247 26.48 11.88 -44.06
N PHE A 248 25.85 12.46 -45.07
CA PHE A 248 24.88 13.54 -44.91
C PHE A 248 23.45 13.03 -45.08
N MET A 249 22.60 13.34 -44.10
CA MET A 249 21.17 13.02 -44.10
C MET A 249 20.36 14.30 -43.87
N PRO A 250 19.39 14.65 -44.73
CA PRO A 250 18.57 15.84 -44.57
C PRO A 250 17.76 15.83 -43.26
N LEU A 251 17.97 16.85 -42.41
CA LEU A 251 17.30 16.95 -41.10
C LEU A 251 15.76 17.00 -41.20
N SER A 252 15.21 17.59 -42.26
CA SER A 252 13.76 17.63 -42.50
C SER A 252 13.18 16.23 -42.68
N GLN A 253 13.82 15.40 -43.49
CA GLN A 253 13.43 14.01 -43.72
C GLN A 253 13.60 13.18 -42.44
N LEU A 254 14.70 13.36 -41.69
CA LEU A 254 14.89 12.67 -40.41
C LEU A 254 13.80 13.00 -39.38
N LYS A 255 13.36 14.26 -39.29
CA LYS A 255 12.26 14.66 -38.39
C LYS A 255 10.92 14.06 -38.82
N GLU A 256 10.69 13.90 -40.11
CA GLU A 256 9.50 13.25 -40.66
C GLU A 256 9.51 11.75 -40.38
N ILE A 257 10.61 11.07 -40.69
CA ILE A 257 10.84 9.67 -40.37
C ILE A 257 10.61 9.42 -38.88
N ARG A 258 11.16 10.27 -38.00
CA ARG A 258 10.94 10.15 -36.56
C ARG A 258 9.46 10.17 -36.17
N ARG A 259 8.66 11.11 -36.71
CA ARG A 259 7.23 11.19 -36.40
C ARG A 259 6.52 9.91 -36.85
N ASN A 260 6.73 9.52 -38.11
CA ASN A 260 6.12 8.33 -38.69
C ASN A 260 6.52 7.05 -37.94
N TRP A 261 7.77 6.99 -37.47
CA TRP A 261 8.28 5.87 -36.68
C TRP A 261 7.57 5.75 -35.33
N TYR A 262 7.44 6.85 -34.57
CA TYR A 262 6.72 6.82 -33.30
C TYR A 262 5.23 6.48 -33.49
N ASP A 263 4.60 7.02 -34.53
CA ASP A 263 3.19 6.71 -34.85
C ASP A 263 3.00 5.21 -35.17
N TYR A 264 3.88 4.66 -36.02
CA TYR A 264 3.89 3.24 -36.36
C TYR A 264 4.15 2.36 -35.13
N LEU A 265 5.19 2.67 -34.35
CA LEU A 265 5.57 1.88 -33.18
C LEU A 265 4.46 1.87 -32.13
N ASN A 266 3.85 3.02 -31.85
CA ASN A 266 2.72 3.10 -30.92
C ASN A 266 1.51 2.30 -31.43
N THR A 267 1.23 2.35 -32.73
CA THR A 267 0.13 1.57 -33.33
C THR A 267 0.36 0.07 -33.16
N GLU A 268 1.57 -0.41 -33.42
CA GLU A 268 1.91 -1.82 -33.24
C GLU A 268 1.84 -2.23 -31.77
N ILE A 269 2.35 -1.41 -30.85
CA ILE A 269 2.28 -1.69 -29.41
C ILE A 269 0.83 -1.78 -28.94
N ASN A 270 -0.01 -0.81 -29.33
CA ASN A 270 -1.43 -0.81 -28.98
C ASN A 270 -2.15 -2.04 -29.53
N ARG A 271 -1.82 -2.48 -30.75
CA ARG A 271 -2.35 -3.72 -31.33
C ARG A 271 -2.09 -4.95 -30.46
N TYR A 272 -0.92 -5.03 -29.79
CA TYR A 272 -0.61 -6.12 -28.87
C TYR A 272 -1.24 -5.94 -27.49
N ILE A 273 -1.38 -4.72 -27.00
CA ILE A 273 -2.09 -4.43 -25.74
C ILE A 273 -3.57 -4.79 -25.86
N ASP A 274 -4.18 -4.42 -26.99
CA ASP A 274 -5.61 -4.66 -27.27
C ASP A 274 -5.88 -6.08 -27.79
N ALA A 275 -4.81 -6.87 -28.02
CA ALA A 275 -4.95 -8.25 -28.48
C ALA A 275 -5.72 -9.05 -27.43
N ARG A 276 -6.89 -9.58 -27.83
CA ARG A 276 -7.65 -10.48 -26.99
C ARG A 276 -6.84 -11.75 -26.76
N VAL A 277 -6.42 -11.97 -25.52
CA VAL A 277 -5.85 -13.25 -25.10
C VAL A 277 -6.93 -14.32 -25.27
N PRO A 278 -6.71 -15.37 -26.08
CA PRO A 278 -7.68 -16.44 -26.27
C PRO A 278 -8.17 -16.94 -24.92
N MET A 279 -9.48 -17.07 -24.80
CA MET A 279 -10.10 -17.61 -23.61
C MET A 279 -9.81 -19.11 -23.57
N GLU A 280 -8.80 -19.53 -22.81
CA GLU A 280 -8.69 -20.94 -22.44
C GLU A 280 -9.94 -21.31 -21.66
N ILE A 281 -10.78 -22.14 -22.29
CA ILE A 281 -11.96 -22.72 -21.66
C ILE A 281 -11.44 -23.95 -20.93
N SER A 282 -11.25 -23.83 -19.61
CA SER A 282 -10.99 -24.99 -18.77
C SER A 282 -12.21 -25.90 -18.78
N THR A 283 -12.01 -27.21 -18.86
CA THR A 283 -13.09 -28.18 -18.65
C THR A 283 -13.59 -28.00 -17.20
N PRO A 284 -14.87 -27.66 -16.99
CA PRO A 284 -15.36 -27.42 -15.64
C PRO A 284 -15.29 -28.71 -14.82
N ILE A 285 -14.60 -28.66 -13.68
CA ILE A 285 -14.68 -29.69 -12.66
C ILE A 285 -15.98 -29.52 -11.86
N SER A 286 -16.59 -30.66 -11.51
CA SER A 286 -17.79 -30.66 -10.67
C SER A 286 -17.36 -30.41 -9.23
N LEU A 287 -17.61 -29.18 -8.74
CA LEU A 287 -17.37 -28.81 -7.35
C LEU A 287 -18.65 -28.92 -6.52
N PRO A 288 -18.56 -29.36 -5.25
CA PRO A 288 -19.68 -29.30 -4.33
C PRO A 288 -20.20 -27.86 -4.16
N VAL A 289 -21.51 -27.72 -4.01
CA VAL A 289 -22.13 -26.45 -3.63
C VAL A 289 -21.97 -26.27 -2.12
N LEU A 290 -21.27 -25.22 -1.71
CA LEU A 290 -21.09 -24.89 -0.30
C LEU A 290 -22.40 -24.38 0.31
N PRO A 291 -22.64 -24.62 1.61
CA PRO A 291 -23.75 -24.02 2.34
C PRO A 291 -23.70 -22.48 2.29
N ALA A 292 -24.79 -21.78 2.62
CA ALA A 292 -24.73 -20.34 2.82
C ALA A 292 -23.71 -20.00 3.92
N ARG A 293 -22.87 -18.98 3.70
CA ARG A 293 -21.65 -18.73 4.50
C ARG A 293 -21.95 -18.49 5.99
N LYS A 294 -23.06 -17.83 6.29
CA LYS A 294 -23.55 -17.62 7.67
C LYS A 294 -23.78 -18.92 8.43
N ARG A 295 -24.20 -19.99 7.75
CA ARG A 295 -24.49 -21.29 8.37
C ARG A 295 -23.23 -22.04 8.78
N ILE A 296 -22.08 -21.68 8.21
CA ILE A 296 -20.79 -22.30 8.52
C ILE A 296 -19.85 -21.35 9.28
N SER A 297 -20.37 -20.23 9.78
CA SER A 297 -19.65 -19.40 10.75
C SER A 297 -19.46 -20.17 12.07
N PRO A 298 -18.36 -19.92 12.80
CA PRO A 298 -18.18 -20.46 14.14
C PRO A 298 -19.37 -20.13 15.04
N LEU A 299 -19.73 -21.03 15.95
CA LEU A 299 -20.93 -20.92 16.78
C LEU A 299 -20.73 -20.07 18.04
N SER A 300 -19.64 -19.30 18.10
CA SER A 300 -19.36 -18.38 19.21
C SER A 300 -20.18 -17.09 19.12
N ASP A 301 -20.43 -16.44 20.26
CA ASP A 301 -21.04 -15.10 20.32
C ASP A 301 -20.18 -13.99 19.67
N SER A 302 -18.98 -14.32 19.19
CA SER A 302 -18.09 -13.39 18.51
C SER A 302 -18.62 -13.07 17.09
N PRO A 303 -18.57 -11.80 16.64
CA PRO A 303 -18.91 -11.44 15.26
C PRO A 303 -17.88 -11.93 14.22
N ILE A 304 -16.86 -12.67 14.66
CA ILE A 304 -15.76 -13.14 13.83
C ILE A 304 -16.20 -14.36 13.00
N PRO A 305 -16.16 -14.30 11.66
CA PRO A 305 -16.68 -15.38 10.82
C PRO A 305 -15.70 -16.55 10.65
N TRP A 306 -14.56 -16.58 11.33
CA TRP A 306 -13.55 -17.64 11.25
C TRP A 306 -13.16 -18.18 12.64
N ALA A 307 -12.66 -19.40 12.68
CA ALA A 307 -12.23 -20.07 13.90
C ALA A 307 -10.70 -20.09 13.99
N ASP A 308 -10.18 -19.78 15.18
CA ASP A 308 -8.78 -19.96 15.53
C ASP A 308 -8.55 -21.43 15.96
N PRO A 309 -7.77 -22.23 15.19
CA PRO A 309 -7.54 -23.64 15.51
C PRO A 309 -6.99 -23.88 16.91
N GLU A 310 -6.10 -23.00 17.42
CA GLU A 310 -5.50 -23.14 18.75
C GLU A 310 -6.54 -22.93 19.85
N LYS A 311 -7.41 -21.93 19.68
CA LYS A 311 -8.51 -21.66 20.62
C LYS A 311 -9.50 -22.82 20.64
N ILE A 312 -9.90 -23.32 19.47
CA ILE A 312 -10.85 -24.44 19.35
C ILE A 312 -10.27 -25.70 19.99
N LEU A 313 -9.00 -26.04 19.69
CA LEU A 313 -8.34 -27.21 20.25
C LEU A 313 -8.27 -27.15 21.79
N ARG A 314 -7.98 -25.99 22.37
CA ARG A 314 -8.00 -25.79 23.84
C ARG A 314 -9.39 -26.04 24.43
N GLN A 315 -10.44 -25.54 23.76
CA GLN A 315 -11.82 -25.73 24.21
C GLN A 315 -12.26 -27.20 24.13
N LEU A 316 -11.92 -27.91 23.06
CA LEU A 316 -12.19 -29.35 22.92
C LEU A 316 -11.46 -30.17 24.01
N ARG A 317 -10.18 -29.86 24.25
CA ARG A 317 -9.41 -30.50 25.34
C ARG A 317 -9.97 -30.21 26.74
N SER A 318 -10.72 -29.12 26.90
CA SER A 318 -11.44 -28.81 28.15
C SER A 318 -12.78 -29.54 28.30
N GLY A 319 -13.16 -30.37 27.31
CA GLY A 319 -14.36 -31.20 27.34
C GLY A 319 -15.56 -30.63 26.57
N MET A 320 -15.40 -29.51 25.84
CA MET A 320 -16.46 -29.03 24.94
C MET A 320 -16.61 -29.95 23.73
N GLN A 321 -17.85 -30.05 23.24
CA GLN A 321 -18.16 -30.83 22.03
C GLN A 321 -17.93 -29.99 20.77
N VAL A 322 -17.47 -30.61 19.68
CA VAL A 322 -17.14 -29.88 18.44
C VAL A 322 -18.35 -29.18 17.83
N GLU A 323 -19.54 -29.76 17.96
CA GLU A 323 -20.81 -29.23 17.46
C GLU A 323 -21.26 -27.97 18.22
N THR A 324 -20.64 -27.65 19.36
CA THR A 324 -20.88 -26.39 20.09
C THR A 324 -19.94 -25.27 19.66
N LEU A 325 -18.89 -25.59 18.90
CA LEU A 325 -17.84 -24.65 18.51
C LEU A 325 -17.86 -24.39 17.00
N LEU A 326 -18.10 -25.43 16.20
CA LEU A 326 -18.05 -25.43 14.75
C LEU A 326 -19.37 -25.93 14.17
N ALA A 327 -19.75 -25.37 13.02
CA ALA A 327 -20.95 -25.76 12.31
C ALA A 327 -20.79 -27.15 11.68
N THR A 328 -21.77 -28.02 11.94
CA THR A 328 -21.86 -29.34 11.30
C THR A 328 -23.04 -29.39 10.35
N ILE A 329 -22.79 -29.62 9.06
CA ILE A 329 -23.83 -29.66 8.02
C ILE A 329 -23.59 -30.89 7.15
N GLY A 330 -24.59 -31.76 7.02
CA GLY A 330 -24.49 -32.96 6.19
C GLY A 330 -23.40 -33.93 6.64
N GLY A 331 -23.12 -33.98 7.94
CA GLY A 331 -22.05 -34.82 8.52
C GLY A 331 -20.63 -34.27 8.34
N GLN A 332 -20.49 -33.07 7.77
CA GLN A 332 -19.21 -32.38 7.61
C GLN A 332 -19.09 -31.23 8.61
N ILE A 333 -17.92 -31.08 9.21
CA ILE A 333 -17.58 -30.02 10.15
C ILE A 333 -16.84 -28.93 9.38
N TYR A 334 -17.37 -27.72 9.36
CA TYR A 334 -16.76 -26.62 8.62
C TYR A 334 -15.84 -25.81 9.54
N LEU A 335 -14.59 -25.64 9.10
CA LEU A 335 -13.57 -24.88 9.81
C LEU A 335 -13.03 -23.74 8.91
N PRO A 336 -13.69 -22.57 8.88
CA PRO A 336 -13.14 -21.40 8.20
C PRO A 336 -11.95 -20.84 8.98
N LEU A 337 -10.77 -20.79 8.35
CA LEU A 337 -9.52 -20.31 8.97
C LEU A 337 -9.44 -18.78 9.03
N PRO A 338 -8.62 -18.21 9.92
CA PRO A 338 -8.43 -16.77 9.97
C PRO A 338 -7.75 -16.23 8.69
N PRO A 339 -8.16 -15.05 8.18
CA PRO A 339 -7.51 -14.38 7.05
C PRO A 339 -6.14 -13.79 7.41
N VAL A 340 -5.85 -13.60 8.70
CA VAL A 340 -4.58 -13.05 9.20
C VAL A 340 -3.90 -14.09 10.07
N MET A 341 -2.63 -14.36 9.80
CA MET A 341 -1.80 -15.31 10.55
C MET A 341 -0.66 -14.54 11.23
N PHE A 342 -0.54 -14.63 12.55
CA PHE A 342 0.57 -14.00 13.31
C PHE A 342 1.80 -14.92 13.44
N GLY A 343 1.58 -16.23 13.36
CA GLY A 343 2.61 -17.27 13.30
C GLY A 343 2.10 -18.42 12.46
N GLU A 344 2.54 -18.49 11.21
CA GLU A 344 2.04 -19.44 10.21
C GLU A 344 2.24 -20.90 10.66
N GLN A 345 3.45 -21.24 11.13
CA GLN A 345 3.75 -22.59 11.60
C GLN A 345 2.91 -22.97 12.83
N THR A 346 2.77 -22.06 13.80
CA THR A 346 1.96 -22.32 15.01
C THR A 346 0.50 -22.57 14.67
N LEU A 347 -0.05 -21.84 13.69
CA LEU A 347 -1.42 -22.06 13.22
C LEU A 347 -1.56 -23.42 12.53
N PHE A 348 -0.60 -23.80 11.69
CA PHE A 348 -0.63 -25.10 11.01
C PHE A 348 -0.46 -26.27 11.98
N ASP A 349 0.46 -26.18 12.94
CA ASP A 349 0.63 -27.21 13.97
C ASP A 349 -0.66 -27.38 14.81
N ALA A 350 -1.33 -26.27 15.14
CA ALA A 350 -2.61 -26.30 15.84
C ALA A 350 -3.75 -26.86 14.98
N LEU A 351 -3.74 -26.57 13.67
CA LEU A 351 -4.70 -27.11 12.70
C LEU A 351 -4.55 -28.62 12.54
N ASP A 352 -3.32 -29.12 12.39
CA ASP A 352 -3.03 -30.56 12.30
C ASP A 352 -3.50 -31.28 13.56
N ALA A 353 -3.13 -30.78 14.74
CA ALA A 353 -3.55 -31.36 16.01
C ALA A 353 -5.08 -31.30 16.23
N LEU A 354 -5.76 -30.27 15.69
CA LEU A 354 -7.21 -30.17 15.73
C LEU A 354 -7.87 -31.22 14.82
N ILE A 355 -7.35 -31.40 13.61
CA ILE A 355 -7.84 -32.40 12.66
C ILE A 355 -7.63 -33.81 13.20
N GLU A 356 -6.47 -34.10 13.80
CA GLU A 356 -6.21 -35.38 14.47
C GLU A 356 -7.18 -35.64 15.63
N HIS A 357 -7.54 -34.59 16.39
CA HIS A 357 -8.43 -34.71 17.54
C HIS A 357 -9.90 -34.92 17.15
N VAL A 358 -10.36 -34.23 16.10
CA VAL A 358 -11.77 -34.28 15.64
C VAL A 358 -12.01 -35.42 14.64
N GLY A 359 -11.02 -35.72 13.79
CA GLY A 359 -11.11 -36.71 12.72
C GLY A 359 -11.38 -36.11 11.32
N GLN A 360 -11.48 -37.00 10.33
CA GLN A 360 -11.46 -36.68 8.89
C GLN A 360 -12.74 -36.05 8.32
N SER A 361 -13.74 -35.73 9.15
CA SER A 361 -14.99 -35.09 8.69
C SER A 361 -14.88 -33.56 8.59
N ILE A 362 -13.68 -32.98 8.76
CA ILE A 362 -13.44 -31.54 8.68
C ILE A 362 -13.24 -31.11 7.22
N VAL A 363 -13.91 -30.02 6.85
CA VAL A 363 -13.67 -29.26 5.62
C VAL A 363 -13.08 -27.90 5.99
N VAL A 364 -11.90 -27.59 5.47
CA VAL A 364 -11.13 -26.40 5.86
C VAL A 364 -11.38 -25.24 4.89
N GLY A 365 -11.78 -24.09 5.42
CA GLY A 365 -12.00 -22.86 4.66
C GLY A 365 -10.76 -22.00 4.62
N LEU A 366 -10.16 -21.84 3.45
CA LEU A 366 -8.94 -21.07 3.25
C LEU A 366 -9.31 -19.59 3.02
N ASN A 367 -8.72 -18.70 3.81
CA ASN A 367 -8.94 -17.25 3.78
C ASN A 367 -7.64 -16.46 3.54
N ASN A 368 -6.49 -17.13 3.45
CA ASN A 368 -5.20 -16.50 3.18
C ASN A 368 -4.36 -17.34 2.21
N ILE A 369 -3.64 -16.70 1.29
CA ILE A 369 -2.80 -17.40 0.29
C ILE A 369 -1.70 -18.29 0.91
N GLY A 370 -1.19 -17.95 2.10
CA GLY A 370 -0.22 -18.78 2.82
C GLY A 370 -0.77 -20.16 3.19
N GLN A 371 -2.09 -20.26 3.41
CA GLN A 371 -2.76 -21.52 3.76
C GLN A 371 -2.83 -22.51 2.58
N LEU A 372 -2.59 -22.05 1.34
CA LEU A 372 -2.47 -22.94 0.19
C LEU A 372 -1.29 -23.91 0.34
N SER A 373 -0.22 -23.49 1.03
CA SER A 373 0.95 -24.34 1.26
C SER A 373 0.62 -25.53 2.16
N TRP A 374 -0.20 -25.32 3.18
CA TRP A 374 -0.74 -26.35 4.05
C TRP A 374 -1.68 -27.28 3.28
N ALA A 375 -2.66 -26.73 2.55
CA ALA A 375 -3.63 -27.52 1.79
C ALA A 375 -2.98 -28.47 0.75
N ARG A 376 -1.84 -28.08 0.18
CA ARG A 376 -1.04 -28.93 -0.74
C ARG A 376 -0.40 -30.15 -0.04
N LYS A 377 -0.02 -29.99 1.22
CA LYS A 377 0.62 -31.05 2.01
C LYS A 377 -0.40 -32.05 2.59
N HIS A 378 -1.67 -31.67 2.64
CA HIS A 378 -2.78 -32.46 3.19
C HIS A 378 -3.83 -32.80 2.12
N PRO A 379 -3.48 -33.60 1.09
CA PRO A 379 -4.41 -33.98 0.03
C PRO A 379 -5.62 -34.79 0.51
N GLU A 380 -5.53 -35.40 1.68
CA GLU A 380 -6.62 -36.13 2.33
C GLU A 380 -7.72 -35.20 2.87
N ILE A 381 -7.43 -33.91 3.09
CA ILE A 381 -8.38 -32.97 3.71
C ILE A 381 -9.05 -32.09 2.64
N PRO A 382 -10.39 -32.11 2.52
CA PRO A 382 -11.08 -31.25 1.58
C PRO A 382 -10.99 -29.78 2.03
N CYS A 383 -10.54 -28.92 1.12
CA CYS A 383 -10.38 -27.48 1.37
C CYS A 383 -11.26 -26.65 0.43
N PHE A 384 -11.88 -25.58 0.93
CA PHE A 384 -12.62 -24.63 0.09
C PHE A 384 -12.02 -23.24 0.15
N ALA A 385 -12.13 -22.47 -0.94
CA ALA A 385 -11.83 -21.05 -0.90
C ALA A 385 -12.95 -20.29 -0.20
N ASP A 386 -12.62 -19.72 0.95
CA ASP A 386 -13.53 -18.89 1.71
C ASP A 386 -13.43 -17.41 1.28
N ILE A 387 -14.34 -16.57 1.78
CA ILE A 387 -14.62 -15.22 1.31
C ILE A 387 -13.38 -14.29 1.23
N TYR A 388 -12.38 -14.47 2.10
CA TYR A 388 -11.17 -13.64 2.13
C TYR A 388 -10.04 -14.17 1.25
N LEU A 389 -10.22 -15.31 0.58
CA LEU A 389 -9.30 -15.75 -0.47
C LEU A 389 -9.59 -15.09 -1.83
N TYR A 390 -10.63 -14.26 -1.90
CA TYR A 390 -10.91 -13.36 -3.03
C TYR A 390 -11.02 -14.06 -4.39
N MET A 391 -11.95 -15.01 -4.53
CA MET A 391 -12.29 -15.59 -5.83
C MET A 391 -13.10 -14.59 -6.67
N THR A 392 -12.39 -13.67 -7.31
CA THR A 392 -12.98 -12.53 -8.04
C THR A 392 -13.14 -12.79 -9.54
N ASN A 393 -12.37 -13.72 -10.10
CA ASN A 393 -12.34 -14.00 -11.53
C ASN A 393 -11.90 -15.45 -11.81
N ARG A 394 -12.08 -15.87 -13.06
CA ARG A 394 -11.76 -17.22 -13.53
C ARG A 394 -10.30 -17.62 -13.35
N ARG A 395 -9.34 -16.69 -13.43
CA ARG A 395 -7.91 -16.99 -13.28
C ARG A 395 -7.58 -17.28 -11.81
N ALA A 396 -8.15 -16.53 -10.87
CA ALA A 396 -8.03 -16.83 -9.44
C ALA A 396 -8.60 -18.24 -9.12
N ALA A 397 -9.78 -18.56 -9.65
CA ALA A 397 -10.37 -19.89 -9.51
C ALA A 397 -9.52 -20.99 -10.17
N GLN A 398 -8.94 -20.74 -11.35
CA GLN A 398 -8.05 -21.68 -12.04
C GLN A 398 -6.81 -21.97 -11.21
N MET A 399 -6.13 -20.92 -10.73
CA MET A 399 -4.95 -21.05 -9.88
C MET A 399 -5.25 -21.85 -8.62
N LEU A 400 -6.42 -21.67 -8.02
CA LEU A 400 -6.85 -22.43 -6.84
C LEU A 400 -7.00 -23.92 -7.16
N VAL A 401 -7.74 -24.26 -8.22
CA VAL A 401 -8.00 -25.64 -8.65
C VAL A 401 -6.70 -26.35 -9.03
N GLU A 402 -5.77 -25.66 -9.68
CA GLU A 402 -4.45 -26.21 -10.02
C GLU A 402 -3.54 -26.33 -8.79
N SER A 403 -3.77 -25.51 -7.77
CA SER A 403 -2.92 -25.44 -6.58
C SER A 403 -3.29 -26.43 -5.49
N ILE A 404 -4.55 -26.86 -5.39
CA ILE A 404 -5.04 -27.64 -4.26
C ILE A 404 -5.51 -29.02 -4.75
N PRO A 405 -4.97 -30.12 -4.20
CA PRO A 405 -5.30 -31.47 -4.65
C PRO A 405 -6.75 -31.89 -4.35
N ASN A 406 -7.33 -31.44 -3.24
CA ASN A 406 -8.67 -31.82 -2.80
C ASN A 406 -9.54 -30.57 -2.54
N ILE A 407 -10.06 -30.01 -3.62
CA ILE A 407 -10.92 -28.82 -3.56
C ILE A 407 -12.38 -29.21 -3.25
N GLY A 408 -12.86 -28.80 -2.08
CA GLY A 408 -14.23 -28.99 -1.60
C GLY A 408 -15.21 -27.91 -2.06
N GLY A 409 -14.74 -26.84 -2.71
CA GLY A 409 -15.58 -25.78 -3.28
C GLY A 409 -14.93 -24.40 -3.22
N MET A 410 -15.70 -23.37 -3.59
CA MET A 410 -15.28 -21.98 -3.43
C MET A 410 -16.49 -21.05 -3.28
N TYR A 411 -16.38 -20.01 -2.47
CA TYR A 411 -17.32 -18.89 -2.51
C TYR A 411 -16.92 -17.88 -3.58
N GLY A 412 -17.90 -17.32 -4.27
CA GLY A 412 -17.69 -16.21 -5.19
C GLY A 412 -17.42 -14.90 -4.45
N TRP A 413 -16.99 -13.88 -5.19
CA TRP A 413 -16.78 -12.54 -4.66
C TRP A 413 -18.06 -11.94 -4.09
N ILE A 414 -18.07 -11.74 -2.78
CA ILE A 414 -19.24 -11.42 -1.98
C ILE A 414 -19.78 -10.00 -2.22
N GLU A 415 -18.95 -9.05 -2.65
CA GLU A 415 -19.42 -7.69 -2.98
C GLU A 415 -20.18 -7.63 -4.31
N ARG A 416 -20.23 -8.72 -5.07
CA ARG A 416 -21.04 -8.82 -6.29
C ARG A 416 -22.32 -9.58 -6.02
N GLU A 417 -23.46 -8.93 -6.22
CA GLU A 417 -24.78 -9.59 -6.20
C GLU A 417 -24.89 -10.69 -7.26
N TYR A 418 -24.20 -10.52 -8.39
CA TYR A 418 -24.11 -11.48 -9.47
C TYR A 418 -22.66 -11.71 -9.89
N LEU A 419 -22.26 -12.98 -9.93
CA LEU A 419 -20.96 -13.40 -10.44
C LEU A 419 -21.19 -14.29 -11.65
N ASP A 420 -20.84 -13.78 -12.84
CA ASP A 420 -20.77 -14.61 -14.04
C ASP A 420 -19.61 -15.61 -13.88
N SER A 421 -19.97 -16.87 -13.66
CA SER A 421 -19.02 -17.98 -13.54
C SER A 421 -18.83 -18.73 -14.87
N THR A 422 -19.32 -18.18 -15.98
CA THR A 422 -19.10 -18.75 -17.31
C THR A 422 -17.60 -18.83 -17.60
N GLY A 423 -17.11 -20.01 -17.96
CA GLY A 423 -15.69 -20.26 -18.24
C GLY A 423 -14.80 -20.38 -17.01
N TRP A 424 -15.36 -20.44 -15.79
CA TRP A 424 -14.62 -20.80 -14.59
C TRP A 424 -14.36 -22.31 -14.56
N PRO A 425 -13.26 -22.77 -13.91
CA PRO A 425 -13.00 -24.19 -13.74
C PRO A 425 -14.04 -24.89 -12.87
N GLY A 426 -14.85 -24.17 -12.10
CA GLY A 426 -15.91 -24.75 -11.28
C GLY A 426 -16.92 -23.69 -10.88
N LYS A 427 -18.13 -24.14 -10.50
CA LYS A 427 -19.20 -23.23 -10.09
C LYS A 427 -18.92 -22.70 -8.68
N ALA A 428 -18.76 -21.39 -8.57
CA ALA A 428 -18.67 -20.73 -7.27
C ALA A 428 -20.01 -20.75 -6.54
N SER A 429 -19.95 -20.95 -5.22
CA SER A 429 -21.09 -20.90 -4.32
C SER A 429 -21.37 -19.46 -3.88
N GLN A 430 -22.63 -19.14 -3.62
CA GLN A 430 -23.04 -17.83 -3.14
C GLN A 430 -22.91 -17.78 -1.61
N ALA A 431 -22.29 -16.73 -1.08
CA ALA A 431 -22.16 -16.56 0.38
C ALA A 431 -23.52 -16.36 1.06
N GLY A 432 -24.50 -15.79 0.35
CA GLY A 432 -25.85 -15.56 0.82
C GLY A 432 -26.05 -14.15 1.39
N LYS A 433 -27.26 -13.60 1.23
CA LYS A 433 -27.58 -12.19 1.55
C LYS A 433 -27.52 -11.85 3.04
N ASP A 434 -27.67 -12.84 3.91
CA ASP A 434 -27.73 -12.64 5.37
C ASP A 434 -26.36 -12.63 6.03
N PHE A 435 -25.30 -12.82 5.25
CA PHE A 435 -23.92 -12.83 5.73
C PHE A 435 -23.28 -11.46 5.49
N SER A 436 -22.96 -10.76 6.57
CA SER A 436 -22.26 -9.48 6.53
C SER A 436 -20.78 -9.67 6.81
N ILE A 437 -19.93 -9.10 5.97
CA ILE A 437 -18.49 -9.09 6.17
C ILE A 437 -18.16 -8.06 7.26
N PRO A 438 -17.30 -8.41 8.24
CA PRO A 438 -16.68 -7.40 9.10
C PRO A 438 -16.04 -6.29 8.27
N LEU A 439 -16.44 -5.03 8.50
CA LEU A 439 -15.98 -3.85 7.74
C LEU A 439 -14.47 -3.60 7.85
N PHE A 440 -13.82 -4.12 8.90
CA PHE A 440 -12.40 -3.91 9.14
C PHE A 440 -11.78 -5.13 9.81
N ILE A 441 -10.64 -5.59 9.28
CA ILE A 441 -9.77 -6.57 9.92
C ILE A 441 -8.46 -5.85 10.21
N SER A 442 -8.24 -5.51 11.48
CA SER A 442 -7.01 -4.83 11.92
C SER A 442 -6.16 -5.76 12.78
N ARG A 443 -4.83 -5.59 12.71
CA ARG A 443 -3.87 -6.32 13.55
C ARG A 443 -4.04 -6.08 15.06
N ASN A 444 -4.84 -5.10 15.47
CA ASN A 444 -5.08 -4.71 16.86
C ASN A 444 -6.49 -5.03 17.38
N CYS A 445 -7.35 -5.63 16.55
CA CYS A 445 -8.72 -5.97 16.94
C CYS A 445 -8.86 -7.49 16.96
N TYR A 446 -8.21 -8.14 17.93
CA TYR A 446 -8.35 -9.58 18.20
C TYR A 446 -8.65 -9.80 19.67
#